data_AF-A0A519FAH6-F1
#
_entry.id   AF-A0A519FAH6-F1
#
_cell.length_a   1.000
_cell.length_b   1.000
_cell.length_c   1.000
_cell.angle_alpha   90.00
_cell.angle_beta   90.00
_cell.angle_gamma   90.00
#
_symmetry.space_group_name_H-M   'P 1'
#
loop_
_entity.id
_entity.type
_entity.pdbx_description
1 polymer ?
#
loop_
_entity_poly.entity_id
_entity_poly.type
_entity_poly.pdbx_seq_one_letter_code
_entity_poly.pdbx_strand_id
1 'polypeptide(L)'
;YGFFDAGNVFGERSAYTSDAQWAAQKKIRASVGIGISWVSPLGPLRLAYAFPIKQQKEVLDPNNPYVPLVAGDRIQRVQFQIGTSF
;
A
#
# COMPACT_ATOMS: atom_id res chain seq x y z
N TYR A 1 -11.46 3.75 -16.62
CA TYR A 1 -11.45 2.29 -16.39
C TYR A 1 -11.63 2.01 -14.90
N GLY A 2 -12.12 0.83 -14.53
CA GLY A 2 -12.08 0.34 -13.15
C GLY A 2 -10.96 -0.68 -13.00
N PHE A 3 -10.41 -0.81 -11.78
CA PHE A 3 -9.32 -1.75 -11.51
C PHE A 3 -9.43 -2.40 -10.14
N PHE A 4 -8.80 -3.56 -10.02
CA PHE A 4 -8.56 -4.30 -8.79
C PHE A 4 -7.07 -4.65 -8.78
N ASP A 5 -6.37 -4.25 -7.72
CA ASP A 5 -4.96 -4.51 -7.56
C ASP A 5 -4.73 -5.34 -6.30
N ALA A 6 -3.76 -6.26 -6.37
CA ALA A 6 -3.30 -7.01 -5.23
C ALA A 6 -1.78 -7.21 -5.30
N GLY A 7 -1.10 -7.00 -4.18
CA GLY A 7 0.36 -7.04 -4.13
C GLY A 7 0.89 -7.29 -2.73
N ASN A 8 2.12 -7.78 -2.67
CA ASN A 8 2.83 -8.00 -1.42
C ASN A 8 4.33 -7.81 -1.65
N VAL A 9 5.01 -7.28 -0.64
CA VAL A 9 6.46 -7.18 -0.58
C VAL A 9 6.88 -7.68 0.80
N PHE A 10 7.82 -8.61 0.84
CA PHE A 10 8.33 -9.22 2.06
C PHE A 10 9.82 -9.50 1.93
N GLY A 11 10.51 -9.51 3.07
CA GLY A 11 11.92 -9.89 3.17
C GLY A 11 12.08 -11.29 3.74
N GLU A 12 13.32 -11.71 3.93
CA GLU A 12 13.63 -12.95 4.64
C GLU A 12 13.34 -12.82 6.15
N ARG A 13 12.97 -13.93 6.78
CA ARG A 13 12.80 -13.98 8.24
C ARG A 13 14.17 -13.88 8.90
N SER A 14 14.36 -12.84 9.71
CA SER A 14 15.57 -12.63 10.51
C SER A 14 15.36 -13.04 11.97
N ALA A 15 16.46 -13.28 12.69
CA ALA A 15 16.44 -13.49 14.14
C ALA A 15 15.84 -12.31 14.92
N TYR A 16 15.83 -11.11 14.32
CA TYR A 16 15.24 -9.90 14.91
C TYR A 16 13.79 -9.65 14.49
N THR A 17 13.19 -10.53 13.70
CA THR A 17 11.79 -10.41 13.25
C THR A 17 10.88 -11.23 14.17
N SER A 18 9.92 -10.57 14.82
CA SER A 18 8.94 -11.26 15.65
C SER A 18 7.96 -12.10 14.80
N ASP A 19 7.32 -13.11 15.40
CA ASP A 19 6.31 -13.92 14.70
C ASP A 19 5.15 -13.07 14.16
N ALA A 20 4.75 -12.02 14.90
CA ALA A 20 3.71 -11.09 14.48
C ALA A 20 4.13 -10.26 13.26
N GLN A 21 5.38 -9.78 13.23
CA GLN A 21 5.95 -9.08 12.08
C GLN A 21 6.06 -10.01 10.87
N TRP A 22 6.54 -11.25 11.07
CA TRP A 22 6.62 -12.26 10.02
C TRP A 22 5.26 -12.60 9.43
N ALA A 23 4.25 -12.78 10.28
CA ALA A 23 2.88 -13.02 9.84
C ALA A 23 2.29 -11.82 9.08
N ALA A 24 2.61 -10.59 9.50
CA ALA A 24 2.14 -9.38 8.82
C ALA A 24 2.78 -9.16 7.44
N GLN A 25 4.07 -9.48 7.28
CA GLN A 25 4.79 -9.36 6.01
C GLN A 25 4.22 -10.29 4.94
N LYS A 26 3.83 -11.52 5.29
CA LYS A 26 3.24 -12.49 4.33
C LYS A 26 1.85 -12.13 3.83
N LYS A 27 1.18 -11.13 4.42
CA LYS A 27 -0.20 -10.78 4.05
C LYS A 27 -0.22 -9.98 2.75
N ILE A 28 -1.00 -10.42 1.77
CA ILE A 28 -1.30 -9.61 0.58
C ILE A 28 -2.09 -8.34 0.94
N ARG A 29 -1.80 -7.25 0.24
CA ARG A 29 -2.56 -5.99 0.23
C ARG A 29 -3.40 -5.92 -1.04
N ALA A 30 -4.58 -5.34 -0.95
CA ALA A 30 -5.46 -5.24 -2.11
C ALA A 30 -6.28 -3.95 -2.08
N SER A 31 -6.59 -3.43 -3.27
CA SER A 31 -7.40 -2.23 -3.49
C SER A 31 -8.29 -2.38 -4.71
N VAL A 32 -9.38 -1.60 -4.72
CA VAL A 32 -10.21 -1.37 -5.90
C VAL A 32 -10.23 0.11 -6.22
N GLY A 33 -10.35 0.46 -7.49
CA GLY A 33 -10.35 1.87 -7.86
C GLY A 33 -10.88 2.15 -9.24
N ILE A 34 -10.90 3.44 -9.55
CA ILE A 34 -11.24 3.99 -10.86
C ILE A 34 -10.09 4.86 -11.35
N GLY A 35 -9.79 4.74 -12.63
CA GLY A 35 -8.75 5.49 -13.30
C GLY A 35 -9.28 6.24 -14.52
N ILE A 36 -8.82 7.47 -14.69
CA ILE A 36 -9.04 8.27 -15.88
C ILE A 36 -7.66 8.62 -16.45
N SER A 37 -7.52 8.44 -17.76
CA SER A 37 -6.28 8.77 -18.47
C SER A 37 -6.61 9.43 -19.78
N TRP A 38 -5.93 10.55 -20.06
CA TRP A 38 -6.09 11.28 -21.31
C TRP A 38 -4.76 11.90 -21.73
N VAL A 39 -4.65 12.24 -23.01
CA VAL A 39 -3.54 13.04 -23.51
C VAL A 39 -3.93 14.50 -23.35
N SER A 40 -3.20 15.23 -22.50
CA SER A 40 -3.39 16.67 -22.28
C SER A 40 -2.41 17.48 -23.14
N PRO A 41 -2.59 18.81 -23.29
CA PRO A 41 -1.60 19.68 -23.94
C PRO A 41 -0.20 19.64 -23.32
N LEU A 42 -0.09 19.19 -22.07
CA LEU A 42 1.18 19.04 -21.33
C LEU A 42 1.73 17.60 -21.37
N GLY A 43 1.11 16.71 -22.16
CA GLY A 43 1.45 15.29 -22.26
C GLY A 43 0.43 14.36 -21.58
N PRO A 44 0.76 13.06 -21.46
CA PRO A 44 -0.12 12.09 -20.83
C PRO A 44 -0.42 12.44 -19.38
N LEU A 45 -1.70 12.40 -19.02
CA LEU A 45 -2.18 12.61 -17.66
C LEU A 45 -2.94 11.38 -17.21
N ARG A 46 -2.63 10.90 -16.00
CA ARG A 46 -3.31 9.79 -15.34
C ARG A 46 -3.74 10.23 -13.95
N LEU A 47 -5.00 9.96 -13.62
CA LEU A 47 -5.57 10.16 -12.30
C LEU A 47 -6.24 8.85 -11.87
N ALA A 48 -5.92 8.40 -10.66
CA ALA A 48 -6.51 7.21 -10.06
C ALA A 48 -7.04 7.53 -8.66
N TYR A 49 -8.24 7.03 -8.36
CA TYR A 49 -8.79 7.00 -7.01
C TYR A 49 -8.99 5.55 -6.58
N ALA A 50 -8.32 5.15 -5.50
CA ALA A 50 -8.33 3.78 -5.00
C ALA A 50 -8.78 3.71 -3.53
N PHE A 51 -9.54 2.66 -3.22
CA PHE A 51 -9.93 2.28 -1.88
C PHE A 51 -9.21 0.98 -1.47
N PRO A 52 -8.43 0.99 -0.37
CA PRO A 52 -7.79 -0.22 0.13
C PRO A 52 -8.84 -1.13 0.76
N ILE A 53 -9.07 -2.29 0.15
CA ILE A 53 -9.99 -3.31 0.67
C ILE A 53 -9.28 -4.28 1.62
N LYS A 54 -7.95 -4.37 1.52
CA LYS A 54 -7.12 -5.19 2.40
C LYS A 54 -5.82 -4.44 2.74
N GLN A 55 -5.74 -3.99 3.98
CA GLN A 55 -4.62 -3.22 4.53
C GLN A 55 -4.15 -3.80 5.87
N GLN A 56 -2.88 -3.58 6.22
CA GLN A 56 -2.34 -3.87 7.55
C GLN A 56 -2.71 -2.74 8.50
N LYS A 57 -3.34 -3.14 9.59
CA LYS A 57 -3.58 -2.27 10.73
C LYS A 57 -2.35 -2.27 11.63
N GLU A 58 -2.14 -1.16 12.31
CA GLU A 58 -1.12 -1.09 13.34
C GLU A 58 -1.38 -2.12 14.45
N VAL A 59 -0.32 -2.74 14.94
CA VAL A 59 -0.35 -3.68 16.07
C VAL A 59 0.62 -3.14 17.12
N LEU A 60 0.10 -2.86 18.32
CA LEU A 60 0.89 -2.37 19.44
C LEU A 60 1.67 -3.51 20.10
N ASP A 61 2.85 -3.21 20.65
CA ASP A 61 3.59 -4.15 21.49
C ASP A 61 2.99 -4.20 22.90
N PRO A 62 2.60 -5.37 23.43
CA PRO A 62 2.14 -5.52 24.81
C PRO A 62 3.14 -5.03 25.87
N ASN A 63 4.45 -5.01 25.54
CA ASN A 63 5.51 -4.64 26.46
C ASN A 63 5.96 -3.18 26.32
N ASN A 64 5.60 -2.50 25.23
CA ASN A 64 5.90 -1.09 25.00
C ASN A 64 4.81 -0.42 24.13
N PRO A 65 3.85 0.29 24.73
CA PRO A 65 2.75 0.89 23.98
C PRO A 65 3.17 2.10 23.13
N TYR A 66 4.38 2.62 23.28
CA TYR A 66 4.87 3.80 22.57
C TYR A 66 5.48 3.47 21.20
N VAL A 67 5.78 2.19 20.93
CA VAL A 67 6.35 1.74 19.66
C VAL A 67 5.51 0.57 19.14
N PRO A 68 4.91 0.70 17.94
CA PRO A 68 4.10 -0.39 17.40
C PRO A 68 4.98 -1.59 17.01
N LEU A 69 4.53 -2.79 17.36
CA LEU A 69 5.14 -4.05 16.95
C LEU A 69 5.06 -4.23 15.42
N VAL A 70 3.95 -3.81 14.82
CA VAL A 70 3.75 -3.77 13.36
C VAL A 70 3.14 -2.42 12.97
N ALA A 71 3.82 -1.67 12.11
CA ALA A 71 3.30 -0.41 11.59
C ALA A 71 2.10 -0.63 10.66
N GLY A 72 1.13 0.28 10.72
CA GLY A 72 0.01 0.30 9.77
C GLY A 72 0.43 0.75 8.37
N ASP A 73 -0.32 0.33 7.35
CA ASP A 73 -0.08 0.79 5.98
C ASP A 73 -0.38 2.29 5.86
N ARG A 74 0.48 3.01 5.13
CA ARG A 74 0.26 4.41 4.76
C ARG A 74 -0.52 4.46 3.46
N ILE A 75 -1.75 4.94 3.53
CA ILE A 75 -2.69 4.93 2.39
C ILE A 75 -2.68 6.27 1.67
N GLN A 76 -2.49 6.23 0.35
CA GLN A 76 -2.75 7.35 -0.55
C GLN A 76 -3.90 6.99 -1.48
N ARG A 77 -5.04 7.67 -1.33
CA ARG A 77 -6.26 7.36 -2.09
C ARG A 77 -6.28 7.96 -3.49
N VAL A 78 -5.72 9.16 -3.65
CA VAL A 78 -5.63 9.87 -4.93
C VAL A 78 -4.19 9.83 -5.40
N GLN A 79 -3.96 9.30 -6.59
CA GLN A 79 -2.66 9.30 -7.26
C GLN A 79 -2.81 9.93 -8.64
N PHE A 80 -1.84 10.75 -9.01
CA PHE A 80 -1.80 11.37 -10.34
C PHE A 80 -0.36 11.41 -10.86
N GLN A 81 -0.23 11.41 -12.19
CA GLN A 81 1.04 11.49 -12.89
C GLN A 81 0.85 12.39 -14.11
N ILE A 82 1.79 13.33 -14.30
CA ILE A 82 1.83 14.24 -15.44
C ILE A 82 3.12 13.96 -16.21
N GLY A 83 3.01 13.71 -17.51
CA GLY A 83 4.17 13.43 -18.37
C GLY A 83 4.51 11.94 -18.44
N THR A 84 5.75 11.64 -18.83
CA THR A 84 6.18 10.28 -19.21
C THR A 84 7.13 9.60 -18.23
N SER A 85 7.51 10.25 -17.11
CA SER A 85 8.45 9.67 -16.14
C SER A 85 7.75 8.73 -15.17
N PHE A 86 8.12 7.45 -15.20
CA PHE A 86 7.74 6.42 -14.23
C PHE A 86 8.72 6.35 -13.07
#